data_AF-A0A1S6WUT3-F1
#
_entry.id   AF-A0A1S6WUT3-F1
#
_cell.length_a   1.000
_cell.length_b   1.000
_cell.length_c   1.000
_cell.angle_alpha   90.00
_cell.angle_beta   90.00
_cell.angle_gamma   90.00
#
_symmetry.space_group_name_H-M   'P 1'
#
loop_
_entity.id
_entity.type
_entity.pdbx_description
1 polymer ?
#
loop_
_entity_poly.entity_id
_entity_poly.type
_entity_poly.pdbx_seq_one_letter_code
_entity_poly.pdbx_strand_id
1 'polypeptide(L)'
;MTMIGLFFALIAMLGYMFAVQGWMVYVVFVCTVLEYLVHAPIRSIAAAQVPANAQGELQGVMTSITSLSLIIGPIFYTFLFEQFTHKNAVFHFSGAPFAGSFCMLFLAILVFAFSVRQSLKELPRDILPK
;
A
#
# COMPACT_ATOMS: atom_id res chain seq x y z
N MET A 1 -7.82 -11.66 3.72
CA MET A 1 -7.12 -10.78 4.67
C MET A 1 -6.37 -9.66 3.98
N THR A 2 -5.48 -9.92 3.02
CA THR A 2 -4.74 -8.88 2.28
C THR A 2 -5.64 -7.78 1.69
N MET A 3 -6.68 -8.16 0.93
CA MET A 3 -7.61 -7.19 0.31
C MET A 3 -8.34 -6.31 1.34
N ILE A 4 -8.62 -6.86 2.52
CA ILE A 4 -9.28 -6.11 3.60
C ILE A 4 -8.33 -5.05 4.13
N GLY A 5 -7.08 -5.42 4.45
CA GLY A 5 -6.10 -4.45 4.92
C GLY A 5 -5.78 -3.38 3.87
N LEU A 6 -5.67 -3.74 2.59
CA LEU A 6 -5.49 -2.79 1.48
C LEU A 6 -6.69 -1.83 1.32
N PHE A 7 -7.90 -2.30 1.56
CA PHE A 7 -9.10 -1.45 1.56
C PHE A 7 -9.08 -0.44 2.73
N PHE A 8 -8.71 -0.86 3.93
CA PHE A 8 -8.54 0.05 5.06
C PHE A 8 -7.41 1.05 4.86
N ALA A 9 -6.31 0.65 4.19
CA ALA A 9 -5.24 1.55 3.79
C ALA A 9 -5.76 2.64 2.82
N LEU A 10 -6.60 2.30 1.84
CA LEU A 10 -7.24 3.30 0.96
C LEU A 10 -8.11 4.29 1.74
N ILE A 11 -8.93 3.78 2.66
CA ILE A 11 -9.77 4.64 3.53
C ILE A 11 -8.89 5.56 4.37
N ALA A 12 -7.79 5.05 4.92
CA ALA A 12 -6.86 5.85 5.71
C ALA A 12 -6.21 6.97 4.87
N MET A 13 -5.77 6.68 3.65
CA MET A 13 -5.24 7.70 2.74
C MET A 13 -6.27 8.80 2.43
N LEU A 14 -7.53 8.44 2.20
CA LEU A 14 -8.62 9.43 2.05
C LEU A 14 -8.84 10.23 3.34
N GLY A 15 -8.80 9.57 4.50
CA GLY A 15 -8.91 10.22 5.80
C GLY A 15 -7.82 11.26 6.02
N TYR A 16 -6.55 10.93 5.75
CA TYR A 16 -5.43 11.86 5.85
C TYR A 16 -5.51 12.98 4.80
N MET A 17 -5.95 12.67 3.58
CA MET A 17 -6.12 13.64 2.51
C MET A 17 -7.11 14.77 2.88
N PHE A 18 -8.13 14.46 3.67
CA PHE A 18 -9.14 15.44 4.13
C PHE A 18 -8.95 15.89 5.60
N ALA A 19 -7.85 15.53 6.25
CA ALA A 19 -7.58 15.88 7.65
C ALA A 19 -7.19 17.37 7.79
N VAL A 20 -8.20 18.25 7.84
CA VAL A 20 -8.02 19.71 7.94
C VAL A 20 -7.72 20.19 9.36
N GLN A 21 -8.03 19.38 10.38
CA GLN A 21 -7.80 19.70 11.79
C GLN A 21 -6.92 18.62 12.42
N GLY A 22 -5.99 19.03 13.29
CA GLY A 22 -5.02 18.12 13.90
C GLY A 22 -5.64 16.94 14.65
N TRP A 23 -6.84 17.09 15.22
CA TRP A 23 -7.50 15.98 15.92
C TRP A 23 -7.97 14.86 14.98
N MET A 24 -8.23 15.15 13.69
CA MET A 24 -8.75 14.18 12.74
C MET A 24 -7.78 13.04 12.49
N VAL A 25 -6.46 13.29 12.57
CA VAL A 25 -5.43 12.28 12.37
C VAL A 25 -5.52 11.14 13.39
N TYR A 26 -5.99 11.42 14.62
CA TYR A 26 -6.18 10.39 15.64
C TYR A 26 -7.29 9.41 15.26
N VAL A 27 -8.36 9.90 14.63
CA VAL A 27 -9.44 9.05 14.11
C VAL A 27 -8.93 8.18 12.96
N VAL A 28 -8.16 8.77 12.04
CA VAL A 28 -7.58 8.04 10.91
C VAL A 28 -6.59 6.98 11.38
N PHE A 29 -5.82 7.25 12.43
CA PHE A 29 -4.89 6.25 13.00
C PHE A 29 -5.59 4.98 13.46
N VAL A 30 -6.81 5.06 14.03
CA VAL A 30 -7.56 3.87 14.41
C VAL A 30 -7.83 2.98 13.19
N CYS A 31 -8.15 3.57 12.04
CA CYS A 31 -8.35 2.84 10.79
C CYS A 31 -7.04 2.20 10.26
N THR A 32 -5.88 2.85 10.47
CA THR A 32 -4.59 2.30 10.01
C THR A 32 -4.17 1.02 10.72
N VAL A 33 -4.72 0.70 11.90
CA VAL A 33 -4.44 -0.60 12.55
C VAL A 33 -4.81 -1.77 11.64
N LEU A 34 -5.90 -1.62 10.87
CA LEU A 34 -6.38 -2.69 10.00
C LEU A 34 -5.56 -2.83 8.71
N GLU A 35 -4.88 -1.77 8.28
CA GLU A 35 -3.93 -1.83 7.18
C GLU A 35 -2.77 -2.81 7.46
N TYR A 36 -2.32 -2.91 8.72
CA TYR A 36 -1.23 -3.82 9.09
C TYR A 36 -1.53 -5.31 8.83
N LEU A 37 -2.80 -5.70 8.64
CA LEU A 37 -3.16 -7.06 8.27
C LEU A 37 -2.59 -7.50 6.90
N VAL A 38 -2.08 -6.59 6.08
CA VAL A 38 -1.51 -6.89 4.75
C VAL A 38 -0.17 -7.64 4.84
N HIS A 39 0.66 -7.36 5.85
CA HIS A 39 2.07 -7.76 5.85
C HIS A 39 2.28 -9.29 5.86
N ALA A 40 1.66 -10.00 6.81
CA ALA A 40 1.84 -11.45 6.93
C ALA A 40 1.24 -12.22 5.74
N PRO A 41 0.01 -11.94 5.27
CA PRO A 41 -0.54 -12.58 4.09
C PRO A 41 0.27 -12.37 2.80
N ILE A 42 0.76 -11.15 2.52
CA ILE A 42 1.60 -10.91 1.34
C ILE A 42 2.89 -11.73 1.41
N ARG A 43 3.55 -11.77 2.56
CA ARG A 43 4.77 -12.58 2.73
C ARG A 43 4.48 -14.07 2.58
N SER A 44 3.34 -14.55 3.07
CA SER A 44 2.92 -15.94 2.89
C SER A 44 2.64 -16.29 1.41
N ILE A 45 1.98 -15.40 0.67
CA ILE A 45 1.70 -15.59 -0.76
C ILE A 45 3.02 -15.66 -1.54
N ALA A 46 3.94 -14.73 -1.27
CA ALA A 46 5.25 -14.71 -1.92
C ALA A 46 6.08 -15.96 -1.57
N ALA A 47 6.11 -16.35 -0.28
CA ALA A 47 6.83 -17.54 0.18
C ALA A 47 6.32 -18.83 -0.48
N ALA A 48 5.03 -18.93 -0.75
CA ALA A 48 4.44 -20.10 -1.41
C ALA A 48 4.87 -20.25 -2.89
N GLN A 49 5.43 -19.22 -3.52
CA GLN A 49 5.86 -19.25 -4.92
C GLN A 49 7.31 -19.71 -5.11
N VAL A 50 8.08 -19.89 -4.04
CA VAL A 50 9.48 -20.29 -4.12
C VAL A 50 9.76 -21.49 -3.21
N PRO A 51 10.68 -22.39 -3.59
CA PRO A 51 11.05 -23.54 -2.75
C PRO A 51 11.73 -23.10 -1.44
N ALA A 52 11.73 -23.97 -0.44
CA ALA A 52 12.24 -23.67 0.91
C ALA A 52 13.71 -23.21 0.93
N ASN A 53 14.54 -23.72 0.01
CA ASN A 53 15.95 -23.34 -0.11
C ASN A 53 16.18 -21.93 -0.67
N ALA A 54 15.17 -21.30 -1.28
CA ALA A 54 15.25 -19.94 -1.85
C ALA A 54 14.56 -18.88 -0.95
N GLN A 55 14.06 -19.26 0.23
CA GLN A 55 13.32 -18.34 1.11
C GLN A 55 14.20 -17.19 1.62
N GLY A 56 15.49 -17.44 1.86
CA GLY A 56 16.45 -16.39 2.26
C GLY A 56 16.60 -15.31 1.19
N GLU A 57 16.71 -15.70 -0.08
CA GLU A 57 16.78 -14.77 -1.22
C GLU A 57 15.49 -13.98 -1.36
N LEU A 58 14.33 -14.65 -1.27
CA LEU A 58 13.03 -13.99 -1.31
C LEU A 58 12.86 -12.94 -0.20
N GLN A 59 13.20 -13.28 1.05
CA GLN A 59 13.09 -12.30 2.14
C GLN A 59 14.12 -11.17 2.00
N GLY A 60 15.30 -11.45 1.43
CA GLY A 60 16.27 -10.44 1.02
C GLY A 60 15.64 -9.45 0.04
N VAL A 61 15.06 -9.94 -1.07
CA VAL A 61 14.39 -9.11 -2.08
C VAL A 61 13.25 -8.28 -1.48
N MET A 62 12.39 -8.90 -0.68
CA MET A 62 11.27 -8.19 -0.02
C MET A 62 11.76 -7.08 0.91
N THR A 63 12.86 -7.33 1.63
CA THR A 63 13.49 -6.34 2.52
C THR A 63 14.12 -5.21 1.70
N SER A 64 14.86 -5.54 0.63
CA SER A 64 15.45 -4.55 -0.27
C SER A 64 14.40 -3.63 -0.91
N ILE A 65 13.27 -4.19 -1.37
CA ILE A 65 12.14 -3.40 -1.90
C ILE A 65 11.60 -2.46 -0.82
N THR A 66 11.39 -2.95 0.41
CA THR A 66 10.93 -2.13 1.53
C THR A 66 11.90 -0.98 1.83
N SER A 67 13.20 -1.26 1.87
CA SER A 67 14.24 -0.25 2.08
C SER A 67 14.23 0.81 0.99
N LEU A 68 14.05 0.42 -0.28
CA LEU A 68 13.92 1.37 -1.37
C LEU A 68 12.67 2.25 -1.21
N SER A 69 11.53 1.66 -0.83
CA SER A 69 10.31 2.42 -0.52
C SER A 69 10.51 3.44 0.60
N LEU A 70 11.31 3.11 1.62
CA LEU A 70 11.63 4.05 2.71
C LEU A 70 12.52 5.23 2.27
N ILE A 71 13.27 5.10 1.18
CA ILE A 71 14.05 6.20 0.58
C ILE A 71 13.17 7.05 -0.33
N ILE A 72 12.41 6.40 -1.22
CA ILE A 72 11.56 7.07 -2.21
C ILE A 72 10.37 7.76 -1.54
N GLY A 73 9.80 7.17 -0.48
CA GLY A 73 8.63 7.66 0.23
C GLY A 73 8.79 9.10 0.70
N PRO A 74 9.80 9.45 1.52
CA PRO A 74 10.05 10.82 1.95
C PRO A 74 10.19 11.80 0.77
N ILE A 75 10.94 11.43 -0.28
CA ILE A 75 11.15 12.27 -1.47
C ILE A 75 9.81 12.53 -2.18
N PHE A 76 9.00 11.50 -2.36
CA PHE A 76 7.67 11.60 -2.96
C PHE A 76 6.74 12.51 -2.13
N TYR A 77 6.71 12.29 -0.82
CA TYR A 77 5.86 13.06 0.09
C TYR A 77 6.27 14.53 0.15
N THR A 78 7.56 14.83 0.29
CA THR A 78 8.05 16.22 0.36
C THR A 78 7.85 16.95 -0.95
N PHE A 79 8.11 16.30 -2.09
CA PHE A 79 7.90 16.89 -3.40
C PHE A 79 6.43 17.29 -3.63
N LEU A 80 5.49 16.37 -3.35
CA LEU A 80 4.06 16.68 -3.46
C LEU A 80 3.61 17.72 -2.45
N PHE A 81 4.14 17.69 -1.23
CA PHE A 81 3.78 18.68 -0.23
C PHE A 81 4.23 20.08 -0.69
N GLU A 82 5.50 20.23 -1.07
CA GLU A 82 6.06 21.50 -1.54
C GLU A 82 5.27 22.08 -2.73
N GLN A 83 4.95 21.26 -3.73
CA GLN A 83 4.20 21.75 -4.90
C GLN A 83 2.83 22.32 -4.55
N PHE A 84 2.15 21.78 -3.56
CA PHE A 84 0.79 22.18 -3.22
C PHE A 84 0.69 23.07 -1.97
N THR A 85 1.82 23.38 -1.30
CA THR A 85 1.82 24.25 -0.11
C THR A 85 2.80 25.42 -0.17
N HIS A 86 3.55 25.60 -1.26
CA HIS A 86 4.42 26.78 -1.41
C HIS A 86 3.60 28.09 -1.50
N LYS A 87 4.25 29.22 -1.17
CA LYS A 87 3.60 30.54 -1.03
C LYS A 87 2.85 31.02 -2.28
N ASN A 88 3.29 30.59 -3.45
CA ASN A 88 2.74 30.99 -4.75
C ASN A 88 1.91 29.89 -5.42
N ALA A 89 1.53 28.84 -4.68
CA ALA A 89 0.76 27.74 -5.24
C ALA A 89 -0.60 28.23 -5.74
N VAL A 90 -0.92 27.91 -7.00
CA VAL A 90 -2.22 28.25 -7.61
C VAL A 90 -3.38 27.61 -6.83
N PHE A 91 -3.15 26.45 -6.24
CA PHE A 91 -4.10 25.73 -5.39
C PHE A 91 -3.38 25.20 -4.13
N HIS A 92 -3.78 25.69 -2.96
CA HIS A 92 -3.18 25.30 -1.70
C HIS A 92 -3.88 24.08 -1.10
N PHE A 93 -3.18 22.95 -1.03
CA PHE A 93 -3.76 21.70 -0.54
C PHE A 93 -2.72 20.81 0.15
N SER A 94 -2.70 20.87 1.49
CA SER A 94 -1.76 20.10 2.32
C SER A 94 -2.00 18.59 2.30
N GLY A 95 -3.18 18.14 1.84
CA GLY A 95 -3.52 16.72 1.66
C GLY A 95 -2.95 16.10 0.38
N ALA A 96 -2.26 16.86 -0.48
CA ALA A 96 -1.78 16.40 -1.78
C ALA A 96 -0.88 15.14 -1.73
N PRO A 97 0.06 14.98 -0.77
CA PRO A 97 0.85 13.76 -0.66
C PRO A 97 -0.01 12.51 -0.47
N PHE A 98 -1.03 12.58 0.38
CA PHE A 98 -1.95 11.47 0.64
C PHE A 98 -2.87 11.18 -0.55
N ALA A 99 -3.24 12.20 -1.32
CA ALA A 99 -3.92 12.00 -2.60
C ALA A 99 -3.05 11.22 -3.60
N GLY A 100 -1.76 11.59 -3.70
CA GLY A 100 -0.79 10.86 -4.51
C GLY A 100 -0.63 9.40 -4.05
N SER A 101 -0.50 9.18 -2.74
CA SER A 101 -0.44 7.83 -2.17
C SER A 101 -1.72 7.04 -2.40
N PHE A 102 -2.90 7.66 -2.31
CA PHE A 102 -4.18 7.03 -2.64
C PHE A 102 -4.18 6.52 -4.09
N CYS A 103 -3.77 7.34 -5.05
CA CYS A 103 -3.69 6.94 -6.45
C CYS A 103 -2.71 5.79 -6.68
N MET A 104 -1.51 5.83 -6.08
CA MET A 104 -0.53 4.75 -6.18
C MET A 104 -1.03 3.45 -5.55
N LEU A 105 -1.62 3.53 -4.35
CA LEU A 105 -2.17 2.39 -3.65
C LEU A 105 -3.34 1.77 -4.41
N PHE A 106 -4.23 2.60 -4.97
CA PHE A 106 -5.34 2.15 -5.80
C PHE A 106 -4.82 1.39 -7.03
N LEU A 107 -3.82 1.92 -7.73
CA LEU A 107 -3.18 1.24 -8.84
C LEU A 107 -2.53 -0.09 -8.41
N ALA A 108 -1.83 -0.10 -7.28
CA ALA A 108 -1.21 -1.32 -6.75
C ALA A 108 -2.25 -2.40 -6.41
N ILE A 109 -3.40 -2.01 -5.86
CA ILE A 109 -4.53 -2.93 -5.59
C ILE A 109 -5.08 -3.50 -6.88
N LEU A 110 -5.22 -2.70 -7.95
CA LEU A 110 -5.64 -3.19 -9.25
C LEU A 110 -4.65 -4.23 -9.78
N VAL A 111 -3.35 -3.90 -9.81
CA VAL A 111 -2.29 -4.83 -10.25
C VAL A 111 -2.34 -6.12 -9.43
N PHE A 112 -2.36 -6.03 -8.10
CA PHE A 112 -2.42 -7.18 -7.21
C PHE A 112 -3.67 -8.05 -7.47
N ALA A 113 -4.85 -7.43 -7.60
CA ALA A 113 -6.08 -8.14 -7.88
C ALA A 113 -6.06 -8.86 -9.23
N PHE A 114 -5.45 -8.27 -10.26
CA PHE A 114 -5.30 -8.92 -11.57
C PHE A 114 -4.28 -10.06 -11.53
N SER A 115 -3.11 -9.85 -10.92
CA SER A 115 -2.06 -10.85 -10.82
C SER A 115 -2.52 -12.08 -10.03
N VAL A 116 -3.17 -11.89 -8.87
CA VAL A 116 -3.67 -13.01 -8.05
C VAL A 116 -4.78 -13.77 -8.77
N ARG A 117 -5.70 -13.07 -9.46
CA ARG A 117 -6.75 -13.73 -10.25
C ARG A 117 -6.16 -14.59 -11.37
N GLN A 118 -5.08 -14.15 -12.00
CA GLN A 118 -4.41 -14.93 -13.03
C GLN A 118 -3.80 -16.21 -12.43
N SER A 119 -3.07 -16.10 -11.33
CA SER A 119 -2.49 -17.28 -10.66
C SER A 119 -3.54 -18.31 -10.24
N LEU A 120 -4.73 -17.87 -9.79
CA LEU A 120 -5.83 -18.78 -9.46
C LEU A 120 -6.43 -19.50 -10.68
N LYS A 121 -6.42 -18.87 -11.86
CA LYS A 121 -6.90 -19.52 -13.10
C LYS A 121 -5.95 -20.62 -13.60
N GLU A 122 -4.68 -20.53 -13.23
CA GLU A 122 -3.64 -21.49 -13.62
C GLU A 122 -3.62 -22.73 -12.70
N LEU A 123 -4.35 -22.72 -11.58
CA LEU A 123 -4.48 -23.88 -10.70
C LEU A 123 -5.39 -24.98 -11.32
N PRO A 124 -5.01 -26.27 -11.17
CA PRO A 124 -5.88 -27.39 -11.49
C PRO A 124 -7.27 -27.25 -10.84
N ARG A 125 -8.33 -27.54 -11.62
CA ARG A 125 -9.74 -27.28 -11.25
C ARG A 125 -10.21 -28.00 -9.98
N ASP A 126 -9.51 -29.06 -9.59
CA ASP A 126 -9.71 -29.89 -8.41
C ASP A 126 -9.25 -29.25 -7.09
N ILE A 127 -8.47 -28.16 -7.15
CA ILE A 127 -7.90 -27.47 -5.98
C ILE A 127 -8.55 -26.09 -5.76
N LEU A 128 -9.44 -25.65 -6.66
CA LEU A 128 -10.15 -24.38 -6.50
C LEU A 128 -11.12 -24.44 -5.30
N PRO A 129 -11.09 -23.44 -4.41
CA PRO A 129 -12.09 -23.34 -3.34
C PRO A 129 -13.48 -23.16 -3.95
N LYS A 130 -14.43 -24.00 -3.52
CA LYS A 130 -15.85 -23.90 -3.91
C LYS A 130 -16.51 -22.64 -3.38
#